data_AF-A0A3C0G3J0-F1
#
_entry.id   AF-A0A3C0G3J0-F1
#
_cell.length_a   1.000
_cell.length_b   1.000
_cell.length_c   1.000
_cell.angle_alpha   90.00
_cell.angle_beta   90.00
_cell.angle_gamma   90.00
#
_symmetry.space_group_name_H-M   'P 1'
#
loop_
_entity.id
_entity.type
_entity.pdbx_description
1 polymer ?
#
loop_
_entity_poly.entity_id
_entity_poly.type
_entity_poly.pdbx_seq_one_letter_code
_entity_poly.pdbx_strand_id
1 'polypeptide(L)'
;TEQKTVDLYVDVNVNTSGDGSMDNPFTTISNALTKAKEIKSTSLNTHVNVNLLEGEYYLDKPIMIDSSLSGLSIIGAHPAKVILKGSRKLVAQWQKFNENIYVTQVPQNLSFDQLIIGDEPQILARYPNYDENGGYWQGHAADAIGKEKVATWKNPIGAYFHVLHNGRWGGFHYKIIGLNEDGTPKLEGGHQNNRPSRPHEEYRMVENVFEELDAPGEWFLDKANAKLYYYPTTKINLENAKVEVSTLKSLIQVIGTTKNPVKNVTISNIGLQHTERTFMKKYEPLLRSDWTIYRGGVVFFEGTENCTITNSILKDLGGNAILASKYNADLRITENHIYDCGGSAISFIGDPSAVRSPAFQYGEIVPYSEMDTLPGPKNELYPRNSLVENNLIHRIGRTEKQTAGVQIAMAMDITIRSNSIYDVPRAGINIGDGTWGGHLIEKNDVFNTVLKTSDHGSFNSWGRDRF
;
A
#
# COMPACT_ATOMS: atom_id res chain seq x y z
N THR A 1 -25.64 31.28 -1.56
CA THR A 1 -24.39 32.05 -1.75
C THR A 1 -23.59 31.30 -2.79
N GLU A 2 -23.17 31.96 -3.87
CA GLU A 2 -22.45 31.31 -4.99
C GLU A 2 -21.12 30.72 -4.47
N GLN A 3 -20.86 29.45 -4.77
CA GLN A 3 -19.62 28.78 -4.35
C GLN A 3 -18.47 29.33 -5.19
N LYS A 4 -17.68 30.22 -4.60
CA LYS A 4 -16.49 30.78 -5.25
C LYS A 4 -15.45 29.67 -5.43
N THR A 5 -14.88 29.56 -6.63
CA THR A 5 -13.76 28.66 -6.93
C THR A 5 -12.49 29.48 -7.14
N VAL A 6 -11.37 29.02 -6.59
CA VAL A 6 -10.04 29.60 -6.79
C VAL A 6 -9.08 28.52 -7.29
N ASP A 7 -8.38 28.82 -8.37
CA ASP A 7 -7.37 27.94 -8.95
C ASP A 7 -5.97 28.38 -8.51
N LEU A 8 -5.20 27.41 -8.00
CA LEU A 8 -3.79 27.51 -7.70
C LEU A 8 -3.03 26.53 -8.59
N TYR A 9 -1.88 26.93 -9.10
CA TYR A 9 -1.07 26.12 -10.01
C TYR A 9 0.27 25.75 -9.37
N VAL A 10 0.73 24.53 -9.62
CA VAL A 10 2.02 24.02 -9.16
C VAL A 10 2.79 23.44 -10.33
N ASP A 11 3.98 23.94 -10.58
CA ASP A 11 4.91 23.43 -11.59
C ASP A 11 6.24 23.07 -10.94
N VAL A 12 6.61 21.79 -10.97
CA VAL A 12 7.88 21.33 -10.40
C VAL A 12 9.08 21.72 -11.27
N ASN A 13 8.85 22.16 -12.51
CA ASN A 13 9.90 22.47 -13.48
C ASN A 13 10.33 23.94 -13.45
N VAL A 14 9.60 24.82 -12.76
CA VAL A 14 10.01 26.23 -12.61
C VAL A 14 11.01 26.40 -11.47
N ASN A 15 11.94 27.34 -11.62
CA ASN A 15 13.02 27.54 -10.65
C ASN A 15 12.60 28.40 -9.44
N THR A 16 11.58 29.23 -9.59
CA THR A 16 11.16 30.21 -8.57
C THR A 16 9.67 30.07 -8.29
N SER A 17 9.31 29.98 -7.01
CA SER A 17 7.91 29.88 -6.58
C SER A 17 7.23 31.23 -6.74
N GLY A 18 6.14 31.26 -7.51
CA GLY A 18 5.32 32.45 -7.75
C GLY A 18 4.20 32.64 -6.72
N ASP A 19 3.11 33.26 -7.16
CA ASP A 19 1.92 33.53 -6.34
C ASP A 19 0.83 32.45 -6.44
N GLY A 20 1.06 31.43 -7.28
CA GLY A 20 0.14 30.32 -7.54
C GLY A 20 -0.83 30.59 -8.69
N SER A 21 -0.71 31.71 -9.39
CA SER A 21 -1.42 31.92 -10.66
C SER A 21 -0.86 31.01 -11.76
N MET A 22 -1.60 30.88 -12.87
CA MET A 22 -1.14 30.09 -14.02
C MET A 22 0.16 30.64 -14.63
N ASP A 23 0.33 31.96 -14.64
CA ASP A 23 1.53 32.62 -15.15
C ASP A 23 2.71 32.55 -14.17
N ASN A 24 2.43 32.43 -12.87
CA ASN A 24 3.44 32.37 -11.80
C ASN A 24 3.12 31.25 -10.81
N PRO A 25 3.25 29.97 -11.21
CA PRO A 25 2.87 28.83 -10.38
C PRO A 25 3.79 28.68 -9.16
N PHE A 26 3.29 27.97 -8.15
CA PHE A 26 4.14 27.52 -7.05
C PHE A 26 5.09 26.42 -7.51
N THR A 27 6.26 26.30 -6.88
CA THR A 27 7.18 25.17 -7.13
C THR A 27 6.83 23.90 -6.36
N THR A 28 6.06 24.02 -5.27
CA THR A 28 5.72 22.89 -4.41
C THR A 28 4.24 22.85 -4.07
N ILE A 29 3.73 21.62 -3.91
CA ILE A 29 2.36 21.37 -3.44
C ILE A 29 2.17 21.97 -2.04
N SER A 30 3.19 21.95 -1.19
CA SER A 30 3.13 22.53 0.16
C SER A 30 2.88 24.04 0.15
N ASN A 31 3.39 24.78 -0.84
CA ASN A 31 3.09 26.21 -0.98
C ASN A 31 1.63 26.42 -1.38
N ALA A 32 1.13 25.63 -2.33
CA ALA A 32 -0.28 25.70 -2.74
C ALA A 32 -1.24 25.36 -1.59
N LEU A 33 -0.94 24.35 -0.78
CA LEU A 33 -1.76 24.01 0.39
C LEU A 33 -1.75 25.09 1.46
N THR A 34 -0.59 25.72 1.71
CA THR A 34 -0.50 26.87 2.61
C THR A 34 -1.41 28.00 2.11
N LYS A 35 -1.34 28.31 0.81
CA LYS A 35 -2.20 29.34 0.22
C LYS A 35 -3.69 28.98 0.26
N ALA A 36 -4.03 27.72 0.02
CA ALA A 36 -5.40 27.23 0.13
C ALA A 36 -5.95 27.39 1.55
N LYS A 37 -5.13 27.14 2.60
CA LYS A 37 -5.50 27.38 4.00
C LYS A 37 -5.74 28.86 4.27
N GLU A 38 -4.90 29.76 3.75
CA GLU A 38 -5.11 31.21 3.87
C GLU A 38 -6.42 31.67 3.22
N ILE A 39 -6.72 31.16 2.02
CA ILE A 39 -7.98 31.49 1.33
C ILE A 39 -9.18 31.01 2.16
N LYS A 40 -9.15 29.75 2.61
CA LYS A 40 -10.26 29.15 3.36
C LYS A 40 -10.45 29.74 4.76
N SER A 41 -9.41 30.25 5.40
CA SER A 41 -9.54 30.94 6.70
C SER A 41 -10.35 32.24 6.59
N THR A 42 -10.37 32.86 5.41
CA THR A 42 -11.19 34.06 5.13
C THR A 42 -12.53 33.74 4.48
N SER A 43 -12.67 32.60 3.80
CA SER A 43 -13.89 32.19 3.13
C SER A 43 -14.06 30.67 3.14
N LEU A 44 -14.70 30.15 4.19
CA LEU A 44 -14.88 28.71 4.43
C LEU A 44 -15.60 27.97 3.30
N ASN A 45 -16.46 28.65 2.54
CA ASN A 45 -17.22 28.07 1.44
C ASN A 45 -16.48 28.12 0.09
N THR A 46 -15.29 28.72 0.03
CA THR A 46 -14.51 28.78 -1.21
C THR A 46 -13.96 27.40 -1.56
N HIS A 47 -14.23 26.92 -2.76
CA HIS A 47 -13.57 25.74 -3.32
C HIS A 47 -12.19 26.13 -3.84
N VAL A 48 -11.18 25.31 -3.58
CA VAL A 48 -9.81 25.57 -4.05
C VAL A 48 -9.35 24.39 -4.90
N ASN A 49 -8.96 24.66 -6.14
CA ASN A 49 -8.31 23.70 -7.01
C ASN A 49 -6.79 23.91 -6.93
N VAL A 50 -6.05 22.86 -6.70
CA VAL A 50 -4.59 22.80 -6.82
C VAL A 50 -4.28 21.99 -8.08
N ASN A 51 -4.03 22.72 -9.16
CA ASN A 51 -3.72 22.20 -10.48
C ASN A 51 -2.23 21.90 -10.57
N LEU A 52 -1.89 20.62 -10.71
CA LEU A 52 -0.53 20.14 -10.88
C LEU A 52 -0.22 20.04 -12.38
N LEU A 53 0.81 20.77 -12.82
CA LEU A 53 1.31 20.73 -14.19
C LEU A 53 2.14 19.45 -14.42
N GLU A 54 2.49 19.18 -15.68
CA GLU A 54 3.20 17.95 -16.04
C GLU A 54 4.56 17.85 -15.33
N GLY A 55 4.84 16.70 -14.70
CA GLY A 55 6.08 16.51 -13.95
C GLY A 55 6.05 15.37 -12.94
N GLU A 56 7.24 15.05 -12.44
CA GLU A 56 7.45 14.09 -11.36
C GLU A 56 7.64 14.84 -10.04
N TYR A 57 6.69 14.71 -9.13
CA TYR A 57 6.66 15.37 -7.83
C TYR A 57 7.16 14.39 -6.77
N TYR A 58 8.44 14.51 -6.39
CA TYR A 58 9.05 13.73 -5.33
C TYR A 58 8.68 14.30 -3.97
N LEU A 59 7.92 13.54 -3.19
CA LEU A 59 7.42 14.01 -1.89
C LEU A 59 8.45 13.73 -0.79
N ASP A 60 8.76 14.74 0.02
CA ASP A 60 9.56 14.64 1.24
C ASP A 60 8.72 14.09 2.42
N LYS A 61 7.42 14.35 2.39
CA LYS A 61 6.42 13.90 3.36
C LYS A 61 5.05 13.73 2.69
N PRO A 62 4.13 12.95 3.29
CA PRO A 62 2.77 12.85 2.78
C PRO A 62 2.07 14.21 2.72
N ILE A 63 1.26 14.41 1.69
CA ILE A 63 0.33 15.53 1.56
C ILE A 63 -0.76 15.36 2.62
N MET A 64 -0.80 16.27 3.59
CA MET A 64 -1.78 16.25 4.68
C MET A 64 -2.94 17.19 4.35
N ILE A 65 -4.14 16.62 4.27
CA ILE A 65 -5.40 17.35 4.05
C ILE A 65 -6.26 17.19 5.31
N ASP A 66 -6.31 18.24 6.12
CA ASP A 66 -7.13 18.29 7.34
C ASP A 66 -8.46 19.03 7.10
N SER A 67 -9.30 19.16 8.13
CA SER A 67 -10.64 19.75 7.99
C SER A 67 -10.62 21.23 7.56
N SER A 68 -9.53 21.96 7.80
CA SER A 68 -9.36 23.34 7.30
C SER A 68 -9.23 23.44 5.78
N LEU A 69 -8.98 22.30 5.13
CA LEU A 69 -8.89 22.16 3.68
C LEU A 69 -10.13 21.52 3.05
N SER A 70 -11.25 21.39 3.77
CA SER A 70 -12.51 20.91 3.19
C SER A 70 -12.91 21.73 1.96
N GLY A 71 -13.32 21.09 0.85
CA GLY A 71 -13.55 21.74 -0.45
C GLY A 71 -12.26 22.01 -1.22
N LEU A 72 -11.28 21.10 -1.14
CA LEU A 72 -10.02 21.15 -1.89
C LEU A 72 -10.05 20.11 -3.01
N SER A 73 -9.55 20.47 -4.19
CA SER A 73 -9.26 19.50 -5.26
C SER A 73 -7.78 19.51 -5.59
N ILE A 74 -7.17 18.33 -5.71
CA ILE A 74 -5.83 18.15 -6.29
C ILE A 74 -6.03 17.51 -7.65
N ILE A 75 -5.62 18.21 -8.70
CA ILE A 75 -5.98 17.88 -10.09
C ILE A 75 -4.69 17.85 -10.92
N GLY A 76 -4.36 16.71 -11.51
CA GLY A 76 -3.32 16.63 -12.54
C GLY A 76 -3.87 16.87 -13.94
N ALA A 77 -2.99 17.14 -14.91
CA ALA A 77 -3.38 17.19 -16.32
C ALA A 77 -3.73 15.79 -16.88
N HIS A 78 -2.99 14.76 -16.48
CA HIS A 78 -3.19 13.37 -16.88
C HIS A 78 -2.40 12.43 -15.95
N PRO A 79 -2.92 11.26 -15.54
CA PRO A 79 -2.27 10.42 -14.53
C PRO A 79 -0.94 9.81 -14.97
N ALA A 80 -0.69 9.71 -16.29
CA ALA A 80 0.61 9.31 -16.83
C ALA A 80 1.64 10.44 -16.94
N LYS A 81 1.24 11.71 -16.72
CA LYS A 81 2.09 12.90 -16.91
C LYS A 81 2.35 13.68 -15.63
N VAL A 82 1.46 13.57 -14.66
CA VAL A 82 1.60 14.17 -13.32
C VAL A 82 1.76 13.02 -12.34
N ILE A 83 2.97 12.79 -11.85
CA ILE A 83 3.28 11.62 -11.01
C ILE A 83 3.76 12.09 -9.64
N LEU A 84 3.02 11.74 -8.59
CA LEU A 84 3.47 11.87 -7.21
C LEU A 84 4.27 10.62 -6.83
N LYS A 85 5.50 10.82 -6.37
CA LYS A 85 6.43 9.73 -6.02
C LYS A 85 6.75 9.73 -4.53
N GLY A 86 6.66 8.55 -3.93
CA GLY A 86 7.13 8.29 -2.56
C GLY A 86 8.61 7.96 -2.47
N SER A 87 9.27 7.93 -3.61
CA SER A 87 10.71 7.77 -3.74
C SER A 87 11.41 9.12 -3.67
N ARG A 88 12.74 9.06 -3.59
CA ARG A 88 13.62 10.19 -3.83
C ARG A 88 14.72 9.79 -4.81
N LYS A 89 15.21 10.76 -5.58
CA LYS A 89 16.38 10.56 -6.45
C LYS A 89 17.62 10.30 -5.62
N LEU A 90 18.44 9.37 -6.09
CA LEU A 90 19.74 9.04 -5.54
C LEU A 90 20.80 9.35 -6.60
N VAL A 91 21.83 10.10 -6.23
CA VAL A 91 23.01 10.27 -7.08
C VAL A 91 23.86 9.01 -6.95
N ALA A 92 23.93 8.22 -8.02
CA ALA A 92 24.71 7.00 -8.08
C ALA A 92 25.94 7.19 -8.97
N GLN A 93 27.11 6.81 -8.47
CA GLN A 93 28.36 6.76 -9.20
C GLN A 93 28.81 5.32 -9.27
N TRP A 94 28.19 4.57 -10.18
CA TRP A 94 28.41 3.15 -10.33
C TRP A 94 29.85 2.83 -10.72
N GLN A 95 30.45 1.88 -10.02
CA GLN A 95 31.74 1.29 -10.32
C GLN A 95 31.58 -0.22 -10.43
N LYS A 96 32.38 -0.85 -11.29
CA LYS A 96 32.36 -2.31 -11.43
C LYS A 96 32.89 -2.96 -10.14
N PHE A 97 32.07 -3.79 -9.51
CA PHE A 97 32.46 -4.58 -8.34
C PHE A 97 33.08 -5.93 -8.77
N ASN A 98 32.44 -6.61 -9.71
CA ASN A 98 32.94 -7.80 -10.38
C ASN A 98 32.42 -7.86 -11.83
N GLU A 99 32.52 -8.99 -12.52
CA GLU A 99 32.08 -9.13 -13.92
C GLU A 99 30.64 -8.64 -14.18
N ASN A 100 29.73 -8.89 -13.23
CA ASN A 100 28.29 -8.69 -13.39
C ASN A 100 27.70 -7.59 -12.48
N ILE A 101 28.29 -7.37 -11.31
CA ILE A 101 27.74 -6.50 -10.27
C ILE A 101 28.46 -5.14 -10.28
N TYR A 102 27.67 -4.09 -10.12
CA TYR A 102 28.12 -2.72 -9.91
C TYR A 102 27.85 -2.30 -8.47
N VAL A 103 28.65 -1.34 -7.98
CA VAL A 103 28.52 -0.78 -6.64
C VAL A 103 28.60 0.75 -6.69
N THR A 104 27.81 1.42 -5.86
CA THR A 104 27.93 2.86 -5.62
C THR A 104 27.94 3.13 -4.12
N GLN A 105 28.64 4.19 -3.71
CA GLN A 105 28.50 4.73 -2.36
C GLN A 105 27.14 5.41 -2.24
N VAL A 106 26.49 5.27 -1.09
CA VAL A 106 25.27 5.98 -0.74
C VAL A 106 25.44 6.77 0.57
N PRO A 107 24.54 7.73 0.89
CA PRO A 107 24.58 8.41 2.17
C PRO A 107 24.53 7.44 3.36
N GLN A 108 25.28 7.76 4.41
CA GLN A 108 25.25 7.02 5.67
C GLN A 108 23.82 6.96 6.24
N ASN A 109 23.49 5.85 6.90
CA ASN A 109 22.16 5.59 7.47
C ASN A 109 20.99 5.56 6.47
N LEU A 110 21.27 5.54 5.17
CA LEU A 110 20.22 5.32 4.17
C LEU A 110 19.60 3.94 4.37
N SER A 111 18.28 3.90 4.49
CA SER A 111 17.50 2.68 4.54
C SER A 111 16.29 2.83 3.63
N PHE A 112 16.10 1.84 2.76
CA PHE A 112 14.95 1.69 1.88
C PHE A 112 14.79 0.19 1.59
N ASP A 113 13.64 -0.20 1.05
CA ASP A 113 13.34 -1.57 0.71
C ASP A 113 12.82 -1.75 -0.73
N GLN A 114 12.83 -0.67 -1.52
CA GLN A 114 12.64 -0.69 -2.96
C GLN A 114 13.68 0.22 -3.65
N LEU A 115 14.29 -0.31 -4.71
CA LEU A 115 15.16 0.40 -5.63
C LEU A 115 14.45 0.50 -6.98
N ILE A 116 14.49 1.67 -7.60
CA ILE A 116 13.95 1.91 -8.93
C ILE A 116 15.10 2.41 -9.80
N ILE A 117 15.29 1.79 -10.97
CA ILE A 117 16.30 2.20 -11.94
C ILE A 117 15.62 2.43 -13.28
N GLY A 118 15.78 3.63 -13.85
CA GLY A 118 14.91 4.14 -14.90
C GLY A 118 13.53 4.42 -14.32
N ASP A 119 12.55 3.61 -14.71
CA ASP A 119 11.18 3.63 -14.19
C ASP A 119 10.71 2.20 -13.80
N GLU A 120 11.67 1.28 -13.59
CA GLU A 120 11.41 -0.11 -13.29
C GLU A 120 11.84 -0.44 -11.85
N PRO A 121 10.94 -0.95 -10.99
CA PRO A 121 11.30 -1.51 -9.70
C PRO A 121 12.25 -2.70 -9.85
N GLN A 122 13.31 -2.73 -9.04
CA GLN A 122 14.33 -3.77 -9.05
C GLN A 122 14.10 -4.79 -7.92
N ILE A 123 14.57 -6.01 -8.13
CA ILE A 123 14.34 -7.15 -7.23
C ILE A 123 15.35 -7.08 -6.10
N LEU A 124 14.90 -7.13 -4.84
CA LEU A 124 15.84 -7.30 -3.73
C LEU A 124 16.43 -8.71 -3.81
N ALA A 125 17.77 -8.82 -3.74
CA ALA A 125 18.51 -10.07 -3.86
C ALA A 125 17.88 -11.19 -3.03
N ARG A 126 17.56 -12.32 -3.67
CA ARG A 126 16.65 -13.32 -3.11
C ARG A 126 16.92 -14.73 -3.56
N TYR A 127 16.49 -15.68 -2.73
CA TYR A 127 16.47 -17.09 -3.04
C TYR A 127 15.06 -17.71 -2.89
N PRO A 128 14.59 -18.45 -3.91
CA PRO A 128 15.20 -18.57 -5.23
C PRO A 128 15.05 -17.28 -6.05
N ASN A 129 15.80 -17.22 -7.15
CA ASN A 129 15.77 -16.13 -8.11
C ASN A 129 14.37 -15.93 -8.67
N TYR A 130 14.06 -14.68 -8.99
CA TYR A 130 12.74 -14.29 -9.46
C TYR A 130 12.39 -14.91 -10.81
N ASP A 131 11.20 -15.52 -10.89
CA ASP A 131 10.54 -15.91 -12.13
C ASP A 131 9.06 -15.50 -12.04
N GLU A 132 8.57 -14.68 -12.97
CA GLU A 132 7.17 -14.23 -12.99
C GLU A 132 6.20 -15.43 -12.99
N ASN A 133 6.58 -16.53 -13.62
CA ASN A 133 5.79 -17.76 -13.71
C ASN A 133 6.11 -18.78 -12.60
N GLY A 134 7.01 -18.45 -11.66
CA GLY A 134 7.46 -19.32 -10.56
C GLY A 134 6.43 -19.57 -9.44
N GLY A 135 5.15 -19.25 -9.68
CA GLY A 135 4.06 -19.46 -8.73
C GLY A 135 4.12 -18.54 -7.50
N TYR A 136 4.10 -19.13 -6.30
CA TYR A 136 4.16 -18.40 -5.03
C TYR A 136 5.42 -17.53 -4.95
N TRP A 137 5.26 -16.26 -4.55
CA TRP A 137 6.31 -15.21 -4.54
C TRP A 137 7.16 -15.11 -5.82
N GLN A 138 6.68 -15.56 -6.98
CA GLN A 138 7.48 -15.54 -8.21
C GLN A 138 8.79 -16.35 -8.03
N GLY A 139 8.67 -17.51 -7.38
CA GLY A 139 9.79 -18.38 -7.02
C GLY A 139 9.74 -18.74 -5.53
N HIS A 140 9.85 -20.03 -5.25
CA HIS A 140 9.86 -20.57 -3.88
C HIS A 140 10.76 -21.80 -3.78
N ALA A 141 11.32 -22.05 -2.60
CA ALA A 141 12.20 -23.18 -2.33
C ALA A 141 12.06 -23.65 -0.88
N ALA A 142 11.86 -24.95 -0.67
CA ALA A 142 11.64 -25.54 0.66
C ALA A 142 12.79 -25.26 1.65
N ASP A 143 14.01 -25.13 1.12
CA ASP A 143 15.25 -24.89 1.84
C ASP A 143 15.62 -23.40 1.97
N ALA A 144 14.70 -22.46 1.69
CA ALA A 144 15.01 -21.02 1.70
C ALA A 144 15.62 -20.48 3.00
N ILE A 145 15.37 -21.15 4.13
CA ILE A 145 16.03 -20.88 5.42
C ILE A 145 16.63 -22.16 6.04
N GLY A 146 16.93 -23.16 5.19
CA GLY A 146 17.59 -24.39 5.59
C GLY A 146 18.97 -24.10 6.18
N LYS A 147 19.40 -24.89 7.16
CA LYS A 147 20.67 -24.66 7.87
C LYS A 147 21.86 -24.66 6.92
N GLU A 148 21.90 -25.58 5.95
CA GLU A 148 22.98 -25.64 4.96
C GLU A 148 23.03 -24.36 4.12
N LYS A 149 21.86 -23.87 3.68
CA LYS A 149 21.73 -22.63 2.91
C LYS A 149 22.17 -21.42 3.73
N VAL A 150 21.64 -21.26 4.95
CA VAL A 150 22.00 -20.16 5.86
C VAL A 150 23.50 -20.14 6.18
N ALA A 151 24.13 -21.31 6.28
CA ALA A 151 25.57 -21.42 6.53
C ALA A 151 26.45 -20.92 5.36
N THR A 152 25.89 -20.77 4.16
CA THR A 152 26.61 -20.17 3.02
C THR A 152 26.70 -18.65 3.09
N TRP A 153 25.86 -18.01 3.91
CA TRP A 153 25.79 -16.55 4.03
C TRP A 153 26.77 -16.04 5.09
N LYS A 154 27.57 -15.02 4.76
CA LYS A 154 28.46 -14.40 5.75
C LYS A 154 27.69 -13.68 6.84
N ASN A 155 26.54 -13.09 6.49
CA ASN A 155 25.68 -12.41 7.45
C ASN A 155 24.19 -12.60 7.09
N PRO A 156 23.47 -13.51 7.78
CA PRO A 156 22.04 -13.73 7.58
C PRO A 156 21.16 -12.65 8.24
N ILE A 157 21.72 -11.83 9.14
CA ILE A 157 20.95 -10.91 9.98
C ILE A 157 20.39 -9.78 9.12
N GLY A 158 19.08 -9.57 9.20
CA GLY A 158 18.37 -8.57 8.41
C GLY A 158 17.68 -9.11 7.16
N ALA A 159 17.93 -10.38 6.79
CA ALA A 159 17.19 -11.05 5.74
C ALA A 159 15.70 -11.15 6.09
N TYR A 160 14.84 -11.07 5.06
CA TYR A 160 13.40 -11.29 5.21
C TYR A 160 13.04 -12.69 4.73
N PHE A 161 12.34 -13.43 5.59
CA PHE A 161 11.81 -14.74 5.27
C PHE A 161 10.31 -14.65 5.03
N HIS A 162 9.90 -15.03 3.83
CA HIS A 162 8.52 -15.04 3.36
C HIS A 162 8.06 -16.50 3.28
N VAL A 163 6.92 -16.82 3.90
CA VAL A 163 6.41 -18.20 3.92
C VAL A 163 4.91 -18.24 4.01
N LEU A 164 4.29 -19.23 3.36
CA LEU A 164 2.85 -19.36 3.45
C LEU A 164 2.44 -19.90 4.81
N HIS A 165 1.23 -19.53 5.22
CA HIS A 165 0.47 -20.28 6.18
C HIS A 165 0.39 -21.76 5.74
N ASN A 166 0.42 -22.71 6.67
CA ASN A 166 0.48 -24.14 6.32
C ASN A 166 -0.73 -24.59 5.47
N GLY A 167 -1.93 -24.12 5.81
CA GLY A 167 -3.14 -24.27 4.98
C GLY A 167 -3.23 -23.34 3.76
N ARG A 168 -2.16 -22.59 3.45
CA ARG A 168 -2.06 -21.57 2.38
C ARG A 168 -3.09 -20.44 2.48
N TRP A 169 -3.59 -20.18 3.69
CA TRP A 169 -4.53 -19.11 4.02
C TRP A 169 -3.83 -17.76 4.24
N GLY A 170 -2.81 -17.43 3.47
CA GLY A 170 -2.08 -16.16 3.59
C GLY A 170 -0.58 -16.34 3.81
N GLY A 171 0.12 -15.22 3.94
CA GLY A 171 1.58 -15.18 4.08
C GLY A 171 1.99 -14.72 5.47
N PHE A 172 3.09 -15.27 5.95
CA PHE A 172 3.84 -14.78 7.10
C PHE A 172 5.15 -14.17 6.63
N HIS A 173 5.57 -13.13 7.35
CA HIS A 173 6.82 -12.46 7.09
C HIS A 173 7.63 -12.32 8.36
N TYR A 174 8.89 -12.74 8.29
CA TYR A 174 9.82 -12.71 9.40
C TYR A 174 11.10 -11.99 9.01
N LYS A 175 11.79 -11.43 10.00
CA LYS A 175 13.16 -10.94 9.87
C LYS A 175 14.09 -11.88 10.63
N ILE A 176 15.22 -12.23 10.03
CA ILE A 176 16.29 -12.94 10.74
C ILE A 176 17.01 -11.94 11.66
N ILE A 177 16.96 -12.20 12.97
CA ILE A 177 17.59 -11.34 14.00
C ILE A 177 18.87 -11.94 14.59
N GLY A 178 19.18 -13.18 14.23
CA GLY A 178 20.35 -13.89 14.71
C GLY A 178 20.27 -15.37 14.35
N LEU A 179 21.21 -16.16 14.87
CA LEU A 179 21.21 -17.61 14.77
C LEU A 179 21.09 -18.26 16.15
N ASN A 180 20.50 -19.45 16.20
CA ASN A 180 20.56 -20.38 17.32
C ASN A 180 21.91 -21.11 17.34
N GLU A 181 22.23 -21.79 18.46
CA GLU A 181 23.47 -22.56 18.61
C GLU A 181 23.58 -23.69 17.57
N ASP A 182 22.45 -24.25 17.16
CA ASP A 182 22.37 -25.28 16.13
C ASP A 182 22.51 -24.74 14.70
N GLY A 183 22.66 -23.42 14.51
CA GLY A 183 22.79 -22.76 13.22
C GLY A 183 21.47 -22.39 12.53
N THR A 184 20.32 -22.66 13.14
CA THR A 184 19.01 -22.26 12.59
C THR A 184 18.73 -20.77 12.83
N PRO A 185 17.96 -20.09 11.95
CA PRO A 185 17.62 -18.68 12.13
C PRO A 185 16.73 -18.40 13.35
N LYS A 186 17.05 -17.35 14.11
CA LYS A 186 16.13 -16.70 15.05
C LYS A 186 15.27 -15.69 14.28
N LEU A 187 13.96 -15.84 14.38
CA LEU A 187 12.99 -15.08 13.59
C LEU A 187 12.18 -14.13 14.47
N GLU A 188 11.95 -12.91 13.97
CA GLU A 188 11.03 -11.92 14.54
C GLU A 188 9.94 -11.58 13.51
N GLY A 189 8.67 -11.58 13.91
CA GLY A 189 7.53 -11.25 13.04
C GLY A 189 6.46 -12.35 13.01
N GLY A 190 5.84 -12.57 11.84
CA GLY A 190 4.76 -13.54 11.64
C GLY A 190 3.37 -13.06 12.08
N HIS A 191 3.18 -11.75 12.20
CA HIS A 191 1.94 -11.11 12.68
C HIS A 191 0.98 -10.68 11.57
N GLN A 192 1.30 -10.97 10.30
CA GLN A 192 0.51 -10.55 9.14
C GLN A 192 -0.70 -11.46 8.86
N ASN A 193 -0.86 -12.53 9.64
CA ASN A 193 -2.01 -13.42 9.61
C ASN A 193 -2.60 -13.54 11.01
N ASN A 194 -3.92 -13.46 11.11
CA ASN A 194 -4.64 -13.51 12.38
C ASN A 194 -4.90 -14.96 12.83
N ARG A 195 -4.48 -15.94 12.02
CA ARG A 195 -4.57 -17.36 12.33
C ARG A 195 -3.16 -17.94 12.51
N PRO A 196 -2.72 -18.17 13.75
CA PRO A 196 -1.44 -18.81 14.02
C PRO A 196 -1.34 -20.17 13.31
N SER A 197 -0.19 -20.41 12.70
CA SER A 197 0.12 -21.68 12.06
C SER A 197 1.62 -21.87 12.01
N ARG A 198 2.04 -23.13 11.95
CA ARG A 198 3.40 -23.45 11.50
C ARG A 198 3.64 -22.90 10.08
N PRO A 199 4.89 -22.56 9.71
CA PRO A 199 5.25 -22.24 8.34
C PRO A 199 4.97 -23.42 7.38
N HIS A 200 4.53 -23.13 6.16
CA HIS A 200 4.44 -24.12 5.09
C HIS A 200 5.82 -24.75 4.82
N GLU A 201 5.88 -26.00 4.36
CA GLU A 201 7.14 -26.72 4.13
C GLU A 201 7.84 -26.35 2.82
N GLU A 202 7.07 -26.15 1.76
CA GLU A 202 7.58 -25.89 0.40
C GLU A 202 7.57 -24.40 -0.02
N TYR A 203 6.44 -23.71 0.14
CA TYR A 203 6.24 -22.35 -0.33
C TYR A 203 6.90 -21.31 0.58
N ARG A 204 8.19 -21.13 0.35
CA ARG A 204 9.13 -20.32 1.13
C ARG A 204 10.06 -19.53 0.21
N MET A 205 10.47 -18.35 0.64
CA MET A 205 11.44 -17.51 -0.06
C MET A 205 12.18 -16.65 0.96
N VAL A 206 13.44 -16.33 0.68
CA VAL A 206 14.23 -15.40 1.47
C VAL A 206 14.77 -14.29 0.58
N GLU A 207 14.88 -13.07 1.10
CA GLU A 207 15.47 -11.94 0.40
C GLU A 207 16.33 -11.09 1.34
N ASN A 208 17.02 -10.12 0.77
CA ASN A 208 17.93 -9.21 1.47
C ASN A 208 19.20 -9.90 2.01
N VAL A 209 19.82 -10.74 1.18
CA VAL A 209 21.10 -11.41 1.46
C VAL A 209 22.07 -11.11 0.33
N PHE A 210 23.30 -10.70 0.65
CA PHE A 210 24.30 -10.32 -0.37
C PHE A 210 24.73 -11.49 -1.24
N GLU A 211 24.90 -12.68 -0.64
CA GLU A 211 25.29 -13.89 -1.35
C GLU A 211 24.22 -14.40 -2.34
N GLU A 212 22.97 -13.96 -2.21
CA GLU A 212 21.89 -14.26 -3.16
C GLU A 212 21.71 -13.13 -4.19
N LEU A 213 22.66 -12.18 -4.31
CA LEU A 213 22.73 -11.23 -5.42
C LEU A 213 23.43 -11.91 -6.59
N ASP A 214 22.70 -12.72 -7.35
CA ASP A 214 23.27 -13.59 -8.37
C ASP A 214 22.52 -13.59 -9.71
N ALA A 215 21.39 -12.88 -9.81
CA ALA A 215 20.60 -12.74 -11.03
C ALA A 215 20.49 -11.28 -11.54
N PRO A 216 20.37 -11.07 -12.87
CA PRO A 216 20.10 -9.74 -13.42
C PRO A 216 18.81 -9.12 -12.87
N GLY A 217 18.87 -7.83 -12.55
CA GLY A 217 17.78 -7.06 -11.94
C GLY A 217 17.80 -7.05 -10.41
N GLU A 218 18.71 -7.80 -9.79
CA GLU A 218 18.81 -7.87 -8.34
C GLU A 218 19.69 -6.76 -7.75
N TRP A 219 19.38 -6.35 -6.52
CA TRP A 219 20.17 -5.39 -5.75
C TRP A 219 20.32 -5.78 -4.28
N PHE A 220 21.33 -5.23 -3.63
CA PHE A 220 21.55 -5.37 -2.19
C PHE A 220 22.11 -4.06 -1.59
N LEU A 221 21.60 -3.65 -0.43
CA LEU A 221 22.11 -2.51 0.32
C LEU A 221 22.89 -2.96 1.55
N ASP A 222 24.22 -2.82 1.49
CA ASP A 222 25.09 -2.93 2.65
C ASP A 222 24.99 -1.64 3.48
N LYS A 223 24.08 -1.66 4.46
CA LYS A 223 23.84 -0.52 5.36
C LYS A 223 25.05 -0.21 6.24
N ALA A 224 25.86 -1.21 6.59
CA ALA A 224 26.99 -1.02 7.49
C ALA A 224 28.13 -0.23 6.82
N ASN A 225 28.35 -0.48 5.52
CA ASN A 225 29.37 0.22 4.74
C ASN A 225 28.79 1.31 3.82
N ALA A 226 27.48 1.53 3.88
CA ALA A 226 26.72 2.46 3.02
C ALA A 226 27.00 2.25 1.52
N LYS A 227 26.96 0.99 1.08
CA LYS A 227 27.18 0.60 -0.32
C LYS A 227 25.93 -0.04 -0.90
N LEU A 228 25.53 0.42 -2.09
CA LEU A 228 24.45 -0.19 -2.87
C LEU A 228 25.07 -1.00 -4.00
N TYR A 229 24.73 -2.28 -4.07
CA TYR A 229 25.14 -3.22 -5.10
C TYR A 229 23.97 -3.51 -6.03
N TYR A 230 24.24 -3.64 -7.32
CA TYR A 230 23.22 -3.91 -8.33
C TYR A 230 23.78 -4.75 -9.47
N TYR A 231 23.03 -5.77 -9.88
CA TYR A 231 23.26 -6.54 -11.09
C TYR A 231 22.32 -6.02 -12.19
N PRO A 232 22.80 -5.21 -13.15
CA PRO A 232 21.97 -4.69 -14.23
C PRO A 232 21.43 -5.77 -15.16
N THR A 233 20.18 -5.59 -15.59
CA THR A 233 19.65 -6.30 -16.75
C THR A 233 20.26 -5.75 -18.04
N THR A 234 20.18 -6.51 -19.13
CA THR A 234 20.67 -6.07 -20.45
C THR A 234 19.93 -4.84 -21.01
N LYS A 235 18.78 -4.48 -20.44
CA LYS A 235 17.97 -3.32 -20.84
C LYS A 235 18.39 -2.02 -20.16
N ILE A 236 19.17 -2.08 -19.08
CA ILE A 236 19.49 -0.92 -18.25
C ILE A 236 20.91 -0.42 -18.56
N ASN A 237 21.00 0.81 -19.04
CA ASN A 237 22.27 1.53 -19.13
C ASN A 237 22.48 2.37 -17.85
N LEU A 238 23.39 1.91 -16.99
CA LEU A 238 23.66 2.56 -15.70
C LEU A 238 24.31 3.95 -15.80
N GLU A 239 24.94 4.30 -16.93
CA GLU A 239 25.60 5.61 -17.07
C GLU A 239 24.61 6.77 -17.01
N ASN A 240 23.39 6.56 -17.51
CA ASN A 240 22.36 7.60 -17.63
C ASN A 240 21.06 7.24 -16.89
N ALA A 241 21.04 6.12 -16.17
CA ALA A 241 19.82 5.68 -15.51
C ALA A 241 19.46 6.58 -14.33
N LYS A 242 18.19 6.99 -14.29
CA LYS A 242 17.57 7.58 -13.10
C LYS A 242 17.58 6.54 -11.98
N VAL A 243 18.14 6.85 -10.83
CA VAL A 243 18.11 5.96 -9.65
C VAL A 243 17.23 6.58 -8.59
N GLU A 244 16.22 5.85 -8.13
CA GLU A 244 15.33 6.27 -7.06
C GLU A 244 15.24 5.21 -5.97
N VAL A 245 14.99 5.65 -4.74
CA VAL A 245 14.79 4.76 -3.60
C VAL A 245 13.53 5.17 -2.84
N SER A 246 12.71 4.21 -2.44
CA SER A 246 11.46 4.46 -1.71
C SER A 246 11.74 5.06 -0.32
N THR A 247 10.96 6.06 0.08
CA THR A 247 11.08 6.70 1.40
C THR A 247 9.76 6.94 2.13
N LEU A 248 8.64 6.94 1.40
CA LEU A 248 7.32 7.14 1.97
C LEU A 248 6.45 5.91 1.81
N LYS A 249 5.65 5.62 2.83
CA LYS A 249 4.59 4.60 2.79
C LYS A 249 3.27 5.15 2.25
N SER A 250 3.05 6.44 2.45
CA SER A 250 1.81 7.15 2.11
C SER A 250 2.13 8.43 1.36
N LEU A 251 1.28 8.80 0.40
CA LEU A 251 1.46 10.02 -0.41
C LEU A 251 0.41 11.06 -0.08
N ILE A 252 -0.85 10.66 0.16
CA ILE A 252 -1.94 11.57 0.50
C ILE A 252 -2.68 11.03 1.72
N GLN A 253 -2.85 11.88 2.74
CA GLN A 253 -3.62 11.57 3.94
C GLN A 253 -4.69 12.63 4.15
N VAL A 254 -5.95 12.23 4.02
CA VAL A 254 -7.14 13.05 4.28
C VAL A 254 -7.68 12.67 5.65
N ILE A 255 -7.38 13.51 6.65
CA ILE A 255 -7.62 13.17 8.06
C ILE A 255 -8.41 14.26 8.77
N GLY A 256 -9.61 13.88 9.19
CA GLY A 256 -10.49 14.66 10.05
C GLY A 256 -10.88 13.86 11.29
N THR A 257 -12.00 14.22 11.87
CA THR A 257 -12.59 13.51 13.02
C THR A 257 -14.10 13.42 12.84
N THR A 258 -14.80 12.62 13.64
CA THR A 258 -16.27 12.61 13.66
C THR A 258 -16.88 13.98 13.99
N LYS A 259 -16.19 14.81 14.78
CA LYS A 259 -16.64 16.16 15.15
C LYS A 259 -16.30 17.21 14.10
N ASN A 260 -15.12 17.10 13.49
CA ASN A 260 -14.61 18.00 12.47
C ASN A 260 -14.12 17.19 11.26
N PRO A 261 -15.06 16.66 10.45
CA PRO A 261 -14.70 15.86 9.29
C PRO A 261 -14.08 16.72 8.19
N VAL A 262 -13.24 16.10 7.35
CA VAL A 262 -12.83 16.70 6.07
C VAL A 262 -13.91 16.44 5.04
N LYS A 263 -14.41 17.48 4.38
CA LYS A 263 -15.51 17.36 3.43
C LYS A 263 -15.10 17.74 2.02
N ASN A 264 -15.72 17.13 1.00
CA ASN A 264 -15.68 17.60 -0.38
C ASN A 264 -14.26 17.71 -0.96
N VAL A 265 -13.41 16.72 -0.67
CA VAL A 265 -12.05 16.65 -1.23
C VAL A 265 -12.03 15.78 -2.48
N THR A 266 -11.42 16.26 -3.56
CA THR A 266 -11.24 15.50 -4.80
C THR A 266 -9.77 15.33 -5.13
N ILE A 267 -9.37 14.11 -5.47
CA ILE A 267 -8.05 13.77 -5.98
C ILE A 267 -8.27 13.20 -7.38
N SER A 268 -7.70 13.81 -8.42
CA SER A 268 -7.98 13.37 -9.79
C SER A 268 -6.82 13.54 -10.75
N ASN A 269 -6.79 12.69 -11.79
CA ASN A 269 -5.88 12.80 -12.93
C ASN A 269 -4.39 12.74 -12.55
N ILE A 270 -4.03 11.99 -11.51
CA ILE A 270 -2.65 11.85 -11.03
C ILE A 270 -2.16 10.40 -11.02
N GLY A 271 -0.87 10.23 -11.25
CA GLY A 271 -0.13 8.99 -11.00
C GLY A 271 0.42 8.99 -9.58
N LEU A 272 0.39 7.85 -8.90
CA LEU A 272 0.89 7.63 -7.55
C LEU A 272 1.81 6.41 -7.58
N GLN A 273 3.09 6.59 -7.23
CA GLN A 273 4.13 5.59 -7.46
C GLN A 273 5.18 5.50 -6.34
N HIS A 274 5.85 4.34 -6.27
CA HIS A 274 7.12 4.11 -5.58
C HIS A 274 7.09 4.35 -4.07
N THR A 275 6.30 3.55 -3.34
CA THR A 275 6.19 3.63 -1.87
C THR A 275 6.81 2.43 -1.16
N GLU A 276 7.34 2.65 0.06
CA GLU A 276 7.94 1.59 0.88
C GLU A 276 7.00 0.40 1.11
N ARG A 277 7.58 -0.79 1.29
CA ARG A 277 6.78 -1.97 1.61
C ARG A 277 6.30 -1.96 3.07
N THR A 278 5.08 -2.45 3.28
CA THR A 278 4.40 -2.34 4.58
C THR A 278 4.34 -3.64 5.38
N PHE A 279 4.78 -4.76 4.82
CA PHE A 279 4.62 -6.10 5.38
C PHE A 279 5.24 -6.31 6.77
N MET A 280 6.30 -5.58 7.14
CA MET A 280 6.90 -5.63 8.49
C MET A 280 6.41 -4.54 9.44
N LYS A 281 5.45 -3.70 9.03
CA LYS A 281 4.88 -2.67 9.92
C LYS A 281 3.90 -3.32 10.91
N LYS A 282 3.35 -2.53 11.82
CA LYS A 282 2.34 -3.01 12.79
C LYS A 282 1.05 -3.36 12.05
N TYR A 283 0.54 -4.56 12.27
CA TYR A 283 -0.77 -4.98 11.80
C TYR A 283 -1.73 -5.10 12.98
N GLU A 284 -3.03 -5.02 12.68
CA GLU A 284 -4.10 -5.26 13.62
C GLU A 284 -5.06 -6.33 13.08
N PRO A 285 -5.64 -7.16 13.96
CA PRO A 285 -6.57 -8.21 13.54
C PRO A 285 -7.92 -7.64 13.11
N LEU A 286 -8.50 -8.24 12.07
CA LEU A 286 -9.89 -8.03 11.69
C LEU A 286 -10.79 -9.02 12.43
N LEU A 287 -12.06 -8.65 12.64
CA LEU A 287 -13.00 -9.43 13.45
C LEU A 287 -13.24 -10.81 12.86
N ARG A 288 -13.06 -11.84 13.70
CA ARG A 288 -13.13 -13.28 13.41
C ARG A 288 -12.67 -13.68 12.01
N SER A 289 -11.67 -12.97 11.50
CA SER A 289 -11.10 -13.14 10.18
C SER A 289 -9.70 -13.73 10.33
N ASP A 290 -9.23 -14.50 9.35
CA ASP A 290 -7.80 -14.85 9.31
C ASP A 290 -6.91 -13.66 8.89
N TRP A 291 -7.50 -12.52 8.50
CA TRP A 291 -6.78 -11.33 8.06
C TRP A 291 -6.36 -10.46 9.24
N THR A 292 -5.11 -10.01 9.19
CA THR A 292 -4.73 -8.75 9.84
C THR A 292 -4.52 -7.69 8.75
N ILE A 293 -4.50 -6.42 9.12
CA ILE A 293 -4.27 -5.32 8.18
C ILE A 293 -3.23 -4.34 8.72
N TYR A 294 -2.37 -3.84 7.85
CA TYR A 294 -1.69 -2.58 8.07
C TYR A 294 -2.70 -1.44 7.86
N ARG A 295 -3.14 -0.77 8.94
CA ARG A 295 -4.06 0.38 8.85
C ARG A 295 -3.34 1.63 8.33
N GLY A 296 -3.00 1.60 7.05
CA GLY A 296 -2.44 2.68 6.27
C GLY A 296 -2.60 2.38 4.78
N GLY A 297 -2.46 3.41 3.95
CA GLY A 297 -2.52 3.29 2.50
C GLY A 297 -1.75 4.42 1.82
N VAL A 298 -1.53 4.29 0.52
CA VAL A 298 -0.92 5.33 -0.30
C VAL A 298 -1.82 6.57 -0.36
N VAL A 299 -3.12 6.35 -0.46
CA VAL A 299 -4.17 7.35 -0.21
C VAL A 299 -5.01 6.88 0.98
N PHE A 300 -4.98 7.64 2.07
CA PHE A 300 -5.63 7.28 3.33
C PHE A 300 -6.72 8.29 3.68
N PHE A 301 -7.91 7.80 4.02
CA PHE A 301 -9.05 8.60 4.45
C PHE A 301 -9.49 8.18 5.85
N GLU A 302 -9.53 9.11 6.80
CA GLU A 302 -10.14 8.91 8.13
C GLU A 302 -10.85 10.19 8.56
N GLY A 303 -12.07 10.07 9.07
CA GLY A 303 -12.88 11.21 9.47
C GLY A 303 -13.31 12.09 8.30
N THR A 304 -13.84 11.51 7.22
CA THR A 304 -14.15 12.24 5.98
C THR A 304 -15.58 12.06 5.48
N GLU A 305 -16.09 13.04 4.76
CA GLU A 305 -17.41 13.02 4.11
C GLU A 305 -17.30 13.48 2.66
N ASN A 306 -17.99 12.80 1.74
CA ASN A 306 -18.09 13.19 0.32
C ASN A 306 -16.71 13.47 -0.31
N CYS A 307 -15.77 12.54 -0.17
CA CYS A 307 -14.45 12.62 -0.79
C CYS A 307 -14.39 11.74 -2.03
N THR A 308 -13.54 12.10 -3.00
CA THR A 308 -13.42 11.38 -4.27
C THR A 308 -11.95 11.19 -4.63
N ILE A 309 -11.60 9.99 -5.11
CA ILE A 309 -10.40 9.74 -5.89
C ILE A 309 -10.80 9.14 -7.24
N THR A 310 -10.39 9.80 -8.33
CA THR A 310 -10.83 9.40 -9.67
C THR A 310 -9.82 9.59 -10.78
N ASN A 311 -9.96 8.84 -11.88
CA ASN A 311 -9.13 8.92 -13.07
C ASN A 311 -7.62 8.94 -12.76
N SER A 312 -7.20 8.11 -11.81
CA SER A 312 -5.83 8.08 -11.30
C SER A 312 -5.17 6.72 -11.55
N ILE A 313 -3.84 6.72 -11.66
CA ILE A 313 -3.03 5.50 -11.78
C ILE A 313 -2.28 5.29 -10.47
N LEU A 314 -2.51 4.16 -9.82
CA LEU A 314 -1.80 3.76 -8.59
C LEU A 314 -0.98 2.51 -8.93
N LYS A 315 0.34 2.66 -9.05
CA LYS A 315 1.20 1.56 -9.45
C LYS A 315 2.51 1.47 -8.69
N ASP A 316 3.10 0.28 -8.64
CA ASP A 316 4.43 0.06 -8.04
C ASP A 316 4.48 0.55 -6.58
N LEU A 317 3.45 0.20 -5.82
CA LEU A 317 3.25 0.63 -4.44
C LEU A 317 3.63 -0.49 -3.47
N GLY A 318 4.28 -0.18 -2.35
CA GLY A 318 4.78 -1.22 -1.43
C GLY A 318 3.72 -1.86 -0.52
N GLY A 319 2.53 -1.26 -0.41
CA GLY A 319 1.47 -1.67 0.52
C GLY A 319 0.06 -1.53 -0.03
N ASN A 320 -0.91 -1.23 0.84
CA ASN A 320 -2.28 -0.94 0.42
C ASN A 320 -2.35 0.35 -0.41
N ALA A 321 -3.14 0.35 -1.49
CA ALA A 321 -3.25 1.52 -2.34
C ALA A 321 -4.19 2.58 -1.73
N ILE A 322 -5.45 2.23 -1.48
CA ILE A 322 -6.46 3.15 -0.91
C ILE A 322 -7.07 2.53 0.35
N LEU A 323 -7.08 3.28 1.46
CA LEU A 323 -7.68 2.82 2.71
C LEU A 323 -8.65 3.87 3.28
N ALA A 324 -9.90 3.46 3.49
CA ALA A 324 -10.93 4.18 4.23
C ALA A 324 -11.01 3.60 5.65
N SER A 325 -10.62 4.40 6.64
CA SER A 325 -10.45 4.02 8.04
C SER A 325 -11.53 4.67 8.91
N LYS A 326 -12.13 3.88 9.80
CA LYS A 326 -13.08 4.35 10.83
C LYS A 326 -14.18 5.22 10.22
N TYR A 327 -14.48 6.39 10.79
CA TYR A 327 -15.52 7.28 10.27
C TYR A 327 -15.18 7.75 8.85
N ASN A 328 -15.92 7.26 7.87
CA ASN A 328 -15.79 7.65 6.48
C ASN A 328 -17.16 7.50 5.81
N ALA A 329 -17.71 8.57 5.26
CA ALA A 329 -19.01 8.55 4.61
C ALA A 329 -18.91 9.09 3.18
N ASP A 330 -19.63 8.45 2.27
CA ASP A 330 -19.78 8.90 0.89
C ASP A 330 -18.46 9.03 0.12
N LEU A 331 -17.49 8.13 0.39
CA LEU A 331 -16.24 8.06 -0.38
C LEU A 331 -16.49 7.44 -1.75
N ARG A 332 -16.02 8.10 -2.80
CA ARG A 332 -16.09 7.64 -4.18
C ARG A 332 -14.69 7.30 -4.70
N ILE A 333 -14.51 6.05 -5.10
CA ILE A 333 -13.27 5.55 -5.71
C ILE A 333 -13.63 5.09 -7.11
N THR A 334 -13.42 5.95 -8.11
CA THR A 334 -13.97 5.75 -9.45
C THR A 334 -12.95 5.87 -10.57
N GLU A 335 -13.02 5.03 -11.59
CA GLU A 335 -12.20 5.19 -12.81
C GLU A 335 -10.68 5.15 -12.57
N ASN A 336 -10.23 4.43 -11.55
CA ASN A 336 -8.80 4.30 -11.26
C ASN A 336 -8.22 3.02 -11.84
N HIS A 337 -6.93 3.06 -12.19
CA HIS A 337 -6.14 1.88 -12.56
C HIS A 337 -5.14 1.57 -11.45
N ILE A 338 -5.34 0.47 -10.73
CA ILE A 338 -4.53 0.06 -9.58
C ILE A 338 -3.81 -1.24 -9.88
N TYR A 339 -2.48 -1.23 -9.94
CA TYR A 339 -1.73 -2.44 -10.28
C TYR A 339 -0.32 -2.50 -9.72
N ASP A 340 0.26 -3.70 -9.64
CA ASP A 340 1.63 -3.90 -9.13
C ASP A 340 1.85 -3.36 -7.72
N CYS A 341 0.83 -3.52 -6.87
CA CYS A 341 0.84 -3.11 -5.47
C CYS A 341 1.23 -4.27 -4.54
N GLY A 342 1.93 -3.97 -3.46
CA GLY A 342 2.40 -4.93 -2.47
C GLY A 342 1.29 -5.48 -1.58
N GLY A 343 0.24 -4.69 -1.33
CA GLY A 343 -0.91 -5.01 -0.46
C GLY A 343 -2.25 -5.06 -1.21
N SER A 344 -3.35 -4.71 -0.52
CA SER A 344 -4.70 -4.63 -1.10
C SER A 344 -4.91 -3.38 -1.95
N ALA A 345 -5.81 -3.42 -2.93
CA ALA A 345 -6.09 -2.23 -3.73
C ALA A 345 -6.95 -1.23 -2.95
N ILE A 346 -8.12 -1.66 -2.48
CA ILE A 346 -9.08 -0.80 -1.75
C ILE A 346 -9.48 -1.50 -0.46
N SER A 347 -9.46 -0.80 0.66
CA SER A 347 -9.86 -1.35 1.97
C SER A 347 -10.77 -0.40 2.74
N PHE A 348 -11.95 -0.87 3.13
CA PHE A 348 -12.87 -0.20 4.05
C PHE A 348 -12.80 -0.91 5.40
N ILE A 349 -12.19 -0.27 6.39
CA ILE A 349 -11.90 -0.87 7.70
C ILE A 349 -12.42 0.01 8.83
N GLY A 350 -13.51 -0.40 9.47
CA GLY A 350 -14.03 0.24 10.69
C GLY A 350 -13.20 -0.01 11.93
N ASP A 351 -13.64 0.58 13.03
CA ASP A 351 -13.06 0.41 14.36
C ASP A 351 -13.83 -0.67 15.14
N PRO A 352 -13.16 -1.64 15.78
CA PRO A 352 -13.83 -2.66 16.58
C PRO A 352 -14.72 -2.10 17.70
N SER A 353 -14.47 -0.87 18.17
CA SER A 353 -15.34 -0.21 19.16
C SER A 353 -16.73 0.11 18.62
N ALA A 354 -16.91 0.19 17.30
CA ALA A 354 -18.22 0.32 16.68
C ALA A 354 -19.02 -0.99 16.80
N VAL A 355 -18.38 -2.14 17.06
CA VAL A 355 -19.02 -3.45 17.12
C VAL A 355 -19.60 -3.76 18.49
N ARG A 356 -20.80 -4.36 18.48
CA ARG A 356 -21.61 -4.64 19.68
C ARG A 356 -20.96 -5.68 20.60
N SER A 357 -20.45 -6.76 20.02
CA SER A 357 -19.76 -7.82 20.76
C SER A 357 -18.56 -8.32 19.95
N PRO A 358 -17.48 -7.53 19.80
CA PRO A 358 -16.35 -7.88 18.95
C PRO A 358 -15.59 -9.10 19.49
N ALA A 359 -15.24 -10.01 18.60
CA ALA A 359 -14.31 -11.12 18.83
C ALA A 359 -13.31 -11.18 17.67
N PHE A 360 -12.05 -11.46 17.96
CA PHE A 360 -10.97 -11.37 16.97
C PHE A 360 -10.50 -12.73 16.51
N GLN A 361 -10.36 -13.69 17.43
CA GLN A 361 -9.93 -15.04 17.07
C GLN A 361 -11.09 -16.04 17.00
N TYR A 362 -10.90 -17.09 16.21
CA TYR A 362 -11.89 -18.16 16.03
C TYR A 362 -12.31 -18.86 17.33
N GLY A 363 -11.39 -18.97 18.30
CA GLY A 363 -11.66 -19.57 19.60
C GLY A 363 -12.38 -18.64 20.58
N GLU A 364 -12.49 -17.34 20.27
CA GLU A 364 -13.11 -16.36 21.15
C GLU A 364 -14.62 -16.36 20.95
N ILE A 365 -15.33 -16.70 22.02
CA ILE A 365 -16.79 -16.76 22.06
C ILE A 365 -17.27 -15.73 23.08
N VAL A 366 -18.16 -14.83 22.66
CA VAL A 366 -18.88 -13.94 23.57
C VAL A 366 -20.04 -14.73 24.18
N PRO A 367 -20.10 -14.90 25.51
CA PRO A 367 -21.21 -15.60 26.16
C PRO A 367 -22.55 -14.93 25.83
N TYR A 368 -23.59 -15.75 25.61
CA TYR A 368 -24.93 -15.23 25.26
C TYR A 368 -25.46 -14.23 26.29
N SER A 369 -25.16 -14.43 27.57
CA SER A 369 -25.56 -13.52 28.66
C SER A 369 -24.85 -12.16 28.65
N GLU A 370 -23.74 -12.04 27.92
CA GLU A 370 -22.91 -10.82 27.83
C GLU A 370 -23.03 -10.12 26.46
N MET A 371 -23.82 -10.70 25.56
CA MET A 371 -23.97 -10.25 24.18
C MET A 371 -24.86 -9.01 24.07
N ASP A 372 -24.38 -7.96 23.41
CA ASP A 372 -25.17 -6.75 23.12
C ASP A 372 -26.01 -7.00 21.86
N THR A 373 -27.27 -7.36 22.04
CA THR A 373 -28.19 -7.77 20.97
C THR A 373 -28.84 -6.61 20.21
N LEU A 374 -28.45 -5.36 20.51
CA LEU A 374 -28.98 -4.20 19.80
C LEU A 374 -28.53 -4.20 18.33
N PRO A 375 -29.43 -3.90 17.38
CA PRO A 375 -29.08 -3.89 15.97
C PRO A 375 -28.14 -2.72 15.65
N GLY A 376 -27.29 -2.94 14.65
CA GLY A 376 -26.44 -1.90 14.10
C GLY A 376 -25.23 -1.53 14.97
N PRO A 377 -24.47 -0.54 14.52
CA PRO A 377 -23.25 -0.12 15.19
C PRO A 377 -23.49 0.57 16.53
N LYS A 378 -22.48 0.54 17.40
CA LYS A 378 -22.44 1.26 18.69
C LYS A 378 -22.13 2.74 18.53
N ASN A 379 -21.33 3.08 17.53
CA ASN A 379 -20.86 4.43 17.28
C ASN A 379 -20.52 4.59 15.80
N GLU A 380 -20.11 5.79 15.41
CA GLU A 380 -19.91 6.19 14.01
C GLU A 380 -18.53 5.80 13.41
N LEU A 381 -17.68 5.06 14.11
CA LEU A 381 -16.31 4.77 13.66
C LEU A 381 -16.25 3.63 12.63
N TYR A 382 -17.00 3.74 11.55
CA TYR A 382 -17.04 2.77 10.45
C TYR A 382 -17.26 3.45 9.08
N PRO A 383 -16.69 2.91 7.99
CA PRO A 383 -16.95 3.39 6.64
C PRO A 383 -18.35 3.05 6.17
N ARG A 384 -18.98 3.95 5.40
CA ARG A 384 -20.34 3.74 4.89
C ARG A 384 -20.68 4.49 3.61
N ASN A 385 -21.79 4.11 2.99
CA ASN A 385 -22.40 4.79 1.82
C ASN A 385 -21.39 5.08 0.70
N SER A 386 -20.40 4.21 0.55
CA SER A 386 -19.25 4.47 -0.32
C SER A 386 -19.37 3.69 -1.62
N LEU A 387 -18.75 4.21 -2.68
CA LEU A 387 -18.84 3.67 -4.03
C LEU A 387 -17.45 3.34 -4.58
N VAL A 388 -17.31 2.09 -5.03
CA VAL A 388 -16.19 1.62 -5.84
C VAL A 388 -16.71 1.29 -7.24
N GLU A 389 -16.43 2.15 -8.22
CA GLU A 389 -17.01 2.02 -9.56
C GLU A 389 -15.99 2.17 -10.69
N ASN A 390 -16.09 1.31 -11.70
CA ASN A 390 -15.32 1.43 -12.95
C ASN A 390 -13.79 1.47 -12.75
N ASN A 391 -13.28 0.75 -11.74
CA ASN A 391 -11.84 0.62 -11.53
C ASN A 391 -11.29 -0.63 -12.23
N LEU A 392 -10.06 -0.52 -12.71
CA LEU A 392 -9.27 -1.65 -13.21
C LEU A 392 -8.22 -2.02 -12.16
N ILE A 393 -8.29 -3.23 -11.63
CA ILE A 393 -7.43 -3.70 -10.54
C ILE A 393 -6.76 -5.00 -10.93
N HIS A 394 -5.42 -5.04 -10.96
CA HIS A 394 -4.71 -6.28 -11.23
C HIS A 394 -3.34 -6.37 -10.59
N ARG A 395 -2.78 -7.58 -10.49
CA ARG A 395 -1.41 -7.81 -9.98
C ARG A 395 -1.12 -7.14 -8.64
N ILE A 396 -2.09 -7.12 -7.74
CA ILE A 396 -1.89 -6.66 -6.34
C ILE A 396 -1.33 -7.79 -5.47
N GLY A 397 -1.03 -7.51 -4.19
CA GLY A 397 -0.41 -8.48 -3.29
C GLY A 397 0.90 -9.08 -3.83
N ARG A 398 1.72 -8.26 -4.52
CA ARG A 398 3.04 -8.68 -4.99
C ARG A 398 3.91 -9.18 -3.82
N THR A 399 3.81 -8.51 -2.67
CA THR A 399 4.52 -8.87 -1.44
C THR A 399 3.62 -9.66 -0.48
N GLU A 400 2.54 -9.04 -0.01
CA GLU A 400 1.60 -9.57 0.97
C GLU A 400 0.67 -10.61 0.31
N LYS A 401 0.21 -11.62 1.06
CA LYS A 401 -0.65 -12.71 0.52
C LYS A 401 -2.03 -12.80 1.18
N GLN A 402 -2.35 -11.85 2.05
CA GLN A 402 -3.71 -11.62 2.56
C GLN A 402 -4.21 -10.30 2.02
N THR A 403 -4.57 -10.30 0.74
CA THR A 403 -4.93 -9.08 0.01
C THR A 403 -6.18 -9.29 -0.81
N ALA A 404 -6.91 -8.19 -1.04
CA ALA A 404 -8.11 -8.15 -1.88
C ALA A 404 -8.02 -6.99 -2.89
N GLY A 405 -8.72 -7.14 -4.02
CA GLY A 405 -9.08 -5.98 -4.84
C GLY A 405 -9.94 -5.01 -4.03
N VAL A 406 -10.99 -5.50 -3.40
CA VAL A 406 -11.76 -4.73 -2.40
C VAL A 406 -11.92 -5.53 -1.11
N GLN A 407 -11.38 -5.01 -0.01
CA GLN A 407 -11.55 -5.54 1.35
C GLN A 407 -12.59 -4.71 2.10
N ILE A 408 -13.55 -5.37 2.72
CA ILE A 408 -14.55 -4.76 3.60
C ILE A 408 -14.45 -5.44 4.96
N ALA A 409 -14.35 -4.65 6.03
CA ALA A 409 -14.49 -5.12 7.40
C ALA A 409 -15.03 -3.97 8.26
N MET A 410 -16.00 -4.23 9.15
CA MET A 410 -16.58 -3.21 10.04
C MET A 410 -17.09 -2.01 9.24
N ALA A 411 -17.89 -2.25 8.20
CA ALA A 411 -18.41 -1.22 7.30
C ALA A 411 -19.86 -1.52 6.89
N MET A 412 -20.54 -0.55 6.27
CA MET A 412 -21.96 -0.63 5.92
C MET A 412 -22.21 -0.01 4.53
N ASP A 413 -23.22 -0.46 3.78
CA ASP A 413 -23.69 0.24 2.56
C ASP A 413 -22.59 0.57 1.53
N ILE A 414 -21.62 -0.35 1.38
CA ILE A 414 -20.55 -0.23 0.37
C ILE A 414 -21.04 -0.81 -0.96
N THR A 415 -21.09 0.04 -1.99
CA THR A 415 -21.43 -0.37 -3.36
C THR A 415 -20.16 -0.62 -4.17
N ILE A 416 -20.01 -1.82 -4.72
CA ILE A 416 -18.92 -2.20 -5.62
C ILE A 416 -19.55 -2.58 -6.96
N ARG A 417 -19.35 -1.77 -8.00
CA ARG A 417 -19.97 -2.04 -9.31
C ARG A 417 -19.10 -1.74 -10.52
N SER A 418 -19.29 -2.52 -11.59
CA SER A 418 -18.64 -2.27 -12.88
C SER A 418 -17.11 -2.24 -12.83
N ASN A 419 -16.47 -2.93 -11.85
CA ASN A 419 -15.02 -3.01 -11.76
C ASN A 419 -14.50 -4.27 -12.49
N SER A 420 -13.27 -4.21 -12.98
CA SER A 420 -12.52 -5.39 -13.46
C SER A 420 -11.40 -5.72 -12.48
N ILE A 421 -11.41 -6.92 -11.90
CA ILE A 421 -10.44 -7.36 -10.88
C ILE A 421 -9.87 -8.73 -11.27
N TYR A 422 -8.58 -8.79 -11.59
CA TYR A 422 -7.92 -10.03 -12.01
C TYR A 422 -6.45 -10.11 -11.63
N ASP A 423 -5.82 -11.28 -11.82
CA ASP A 423 -4.43 -11.56 -11.46
C ASP A 423 -4.11 -11.26 -9.99
N VAL A 424 -5.00 -11.66 -9.09
CA VAL A 424 -4.88 -11.40 -7.65
C VAL A 424 -4.47 -12.66 -6.87
N PRO A 425 -3.60 -12.55 -5.85
CA PRO A 425 -3.05 -13.71 -5.16
C PRO A 425 -4.08 -14.42 -4.29
N ARG A 426 -5.08 -13.68 -3.79
CA ARG A 426 -6.13 -14.17 -2.92
C ARG A 426 -7.51 -13.71 -3.40
N ALA A 427 -8.08 -12.67 -2.79
CA ALA A 427 -9.46 -12.30 -3.00
C ALA A 427 -9.60 -11.29 -4.15
N GLY A 428 -10.67 -11.42 -4.95
CA GLY A 428 -11.13 -10.28 -5.75
C GLY A 428 -11.84 -9.27 -4.86
N ILE A 429 -12.98 -9.67 -4.30
CA ILE A 429 -13.76 -8.91 -3.32
C ILE A 429 -13.94 -9.77 -2.06
N ASN A 430 -13.62 -9.21 -0.89
CA ASN A 430 -13.76 -9.88 0.39
C ASN A 430 -14.56 -9.03 1.38
N ILE A 431 -15.55 -9.65 2.02
CA ILE A 431 -16.24 -9.13 3.20
C ILE A 431 -15.79 -9.98 4.39
N GLY A 432 -14.92 -9.42 5.22
CA GLY A 432 -14.16 -10.17 6.23
C GLY A 432 -14.90 -10.50 7.52
N ASP A 433 -16.10 -9.93 7.73
CA ASP A 433 -16.86 -10.09 8.97
C ASP A 433 -18.38 -9.93 8.76
N GLY A 434 -19.15 -10.14 9.83
CA GLY A 434 -20.63 -10.13 9.81
C GLY A 434 -21.29 -8.75 9.97
N THR A 435 -20.52 -7.67 9.93
CA THR A 435 -21.01 -6.30 10.20
C THR A 435 -21.21 -5.52 8.89
N TRP A 436 -21.82 -4.33 8.90
CA TRP A 436 -23.28 -4.25 9.03
C TRP A 436 -23.98 -4.21 7.67
N GLY A 437 -23.71 -5.17 6.79
CA GLY A 437 -24.52 -5.43 5.60
C GLY A 437 -24.78 -4.21 4.70
N GLY A 438 -25.86 -4.25 3.91
CA GLY A 438 -26.22 -3.18 2.97
C GLY A 438 -25.31 -3.07 1.74
N HIS A 439 -24.25 -3.87 1.67
CA HIS A 439 -23.35 -3.91 0.54
C HIS A 439 -24.07 -4.34 -0.75
N LEU A 440 -23.82 -3.61 -1.84
CA LEU A 440 -24.28 -3.95 -3.17
C LEU A 440 -23.08 -4.32 -4.05
N ILE A 441 -23.08 -5.53 -4.59
CA ILE A 441 -22.03 -5.99 -5.52
C ILE A 441 -22.72 -6.37 -6.83
N GLU A 442 -22.51 -5.57 -7.88
CA GLU A 442 -23.18 -5.79 -9.17
C GLU A 442 -22.25 -5.53 -10.35
N LYS A 443 -22.41 -6.29 -11.44
CA LYS A 443 -21.75 -6.03 -12.74
C LYS A 443 -20.21 -5.95 -12.69
N ASN A 444 -19.57 -6.56 -11.70
CA ASN A 444 -18.11 -6.66 -11.65
C ASN A 444 -17.64 -7.86 -12.47
N ASP A 445 -16.55 -7.67 -13.21
CA ASP A 445 -15.80 -8.75 -13.85
C ASP A 445 -14.65 -9.16 -12.93
N VAL A 446 -14.76 -10.32 -12.28
CA VAL A 446 -13.78 -10.78 -11.29
C VAL A 446 -13.35 -12.20 -11.63
N PHE A 447 -12.10 -12.36 -12.05
CA PHE A 447 -11.58 -13.62 -12.58
C PHE A 447 -10.09 -13.76 -12.28
N ASN A 448 -9.52 -14.93 -12.57
CA ASN A 448 -8.11 -15.25 -12.31
C ASN A 448 -7.63 -14.85 -10.89
N THR A 449 -8.41 -15.26 -9.90
CA THR A 449 -8.19 -14.96 -8.48
C THR A 449 -7.61 -16.16 -7.74
N VAL A 450 -7.15 -15.97 -6.50
CA VAL A 450 -6.63 -17.04 -5.63
C VAL A 450 -5.35 -17.70 -6.20
N LEU A 451 -4.55 -16.94 -6.93
CA LEU A 451 -3.36 -17.46 -7.62
C LEU A 451 -2.23 -17.91 -6.68
N LYS A 452 -2.20 -17.38 -5.46
CA LYS A 452 -1.07 -17.56 -4.52
C LYS A 452 -1.52 -17.84 -3.08
N THR A 453 -2.74 -18.30 -2.90
CA THR A 453 -3.30 -18.82 -1.63
C THR A 453 -4.26 -19.97 -1.91
N SER A 454 -4.97 -20.48 -0.91
CA SER A 454 -6.14 -21.35 -1.11
C SER A 454 -7.30 -20.95 -0.20
N ASP A 455 -8.44 -21.65 -0.33
CA ASP A 455 -9.63 -21.48 0.52
C ASP A 455 -10.23 -20.07 0.45
N HIS A 456 -10.35 -19.58 -0.79
CA HIS A 456 -10.96 -18.30 -1.12
C HIS A 456 -11.61 -18.37 -2.50
N GLY A 457 -12.30 -17.31 -2.90
CA GLY A 457 -12.83 -17.15 -4.25
C GLY A 457 -12.71 -15.72 -4.76
N SER A 458 -13.21 -15.52 -5.99
CA SER A 458 -13.33 -14.20 -6.63
C SER A 458 -14.17 -13.24 -5.78
N PHE A 459 -15.26 -13.77 -5.22
CA PHE A 459 -16.00 -13.14 -4.13
C PHE A 459 -15.97 -14.03 -2.90
N ASN A 460 -15.79 -13.42 -1.74
CA ASN A 460 -15.91 -14.10 -0.47
C ASN A 460 -16.61 -13.21 0.55
N SER A 461 -17.42 -13.84 1.40
CA SER A 461 -17.99 -13.20 2.57
C SER A 461 -17.96 -14.17 3.74
N TRP A 462 -17.44 -13.68 4.86
CA TRP A 462 -17.52 -14.31 6.17
C TRP A 462 -18.48 -13.48 7.02
N GLY A 463 -19.10 -14.10 8.02
CA GLY A 463 -20.15 -13.44 8.78
C GLY A 463 -20.78 -14.31 9.84
N ARG A 464 -19.94 -14.94 10.67
CA ARG A 464 -20.38 -15.77 11.81
C ARG A 464 -20.61 -14.95 13.09
N ASP A 465 -20.37 -13.64 13.02
CA ASP A 465 -20.54 -12.66 14.11
C ASP A 465 -21.93 -12.01 14.10
N ARG A 466 -22.92 -12.67 13.52
CA ARG A 466 -24.28 -12.12 13.34
C ARG A 466 -25.08 -11.99 14.65
N PHE A 467 -24.41 -12.06 15.80
CA PHE A 467 -25.01 -11.92 17.12
C PHE A 467 -24.25 -10.91 17.95
#